data_AF-A0A2M9TWC3-F1
#
_entry.id   AF-A0A2M9TWC3-F1
#
_cell.length_a   1.000
_cell.length_b   1.000
_cell.length_c   1.000
_cell.angle_alpha   90.00
_cell.angle_beta   90.00
_cell.angle_gamma   90.00
#
_symmetry.space_group_name_H-M   'P 1'
#
loop_
_entity.id
_entity.type
_entity.pdbx_description
1 polymer ?
#
loop_
_entity_poly.entity_id
_entity_poly.type
_entity_poly.pdbx_seq_one_letter_code
_entity_poly.pdbx_strand_id
1 'polypeptide(L)'
;MKNLLQFLLIIIISGCSSSNSLVNKEPYLYTLENPDGSKTKVKSHLTSQLSNVDYQTLKNHLNKISDKEIDFNKKIIINFIDNDPKIYRKGYQVPWDIFYGNIKDDLAKLGQSNHFWIINKKVKDLYYYHGDKIKWIVDEGDFIRKLFFHYNGLNGGFVIIKPNGDYFLKVGEYQKSEVLKTYKEF
;
A
#
# COMPACT_ATOMS: atom_id res chain seq x y z
N MET A 1 -52.32 2.78 -51.66
CA MET A 1 -50.99 2.16 -51.43
C MET A 1 -50.26 3.01 -50.42
N LYS A 2 -49.82 2.37 -49.34
CA LYS A 2 -49.09 2.95 -48.21
C LYS A 2 -47.62 3.21 -48.58
N ASN A 3 -46.94 3.96 -47.71
CA ASN A 3 -45.48 4.05 -47.51
C ASN A 3 -44.77 5.11 -48.37
N LEU A 4 -43.80 5.89 -47.87
CA LEU A 4 -43.12 5.90 -46.58
C LEU A 4 -42.52 7.31 -46.39
N LEU A 5 -42.89 8.04 -45.34
CA LEU A 5 -42.18 9.25 -44.94
C LEU A 5 -41.04 8.82 -44.03
N GLN A 6 -39.80 8.92 -44.52
CA GLN A 6 -38.60 8.55 -43.76
C GLN A 6 -38.21 9.73 -42.86
N PHE A 7 -38.67 9.71 -41.60
CA PHE A 7 -38.16 10.61 -40.56
C PHE A 7 -36.80 10.08 -40.08
N LEU A 8 -35.72 10.79 -40.42
CA LEU A 8 -34.43 10.61 -39.77
C LEU A 8 -34.50 11.22 -38.36
N LEU A 9 -34.58 10.34 -37.36
CA LEU A 9 -34.42 10.71 -35.95
C LEU A 9 -32.92 10.78 -35.65
N ILE A 10 -32.35 11.99 -35.66
CA ILE A 10 -30.97 12.21 -35.17
C ILE A 10 -31.03 12.22 -33.64
N ILE A 11 -30.72 11.07 -33.04
CA ILE A 11 -30.49 10.98 -31.60
C ILE A 11 -29.09 11.52 -31.33
N ILE A 12 -29.00 12.77 -30.91
CA ILE A 12 -27.79 13.33 -30.31
C ILE A 12 -27.66 12.67 -28.93
N ILE A 13 -26.88 11.60 -28.85
CA ILE A 13 -26.49 11.01 -27.58
C ILE A 13 -25.53 12.00 -26.93
N SER A 14 -26.04 12.71 -25.93
CA SER A 14 -25.28 13.55 -25.03
C SER A 14 -24.16 12.72 -24.41
N GLY A 15 -22.94 12.93 -24.91
CA GLY A 15 -21.73 12.47 -24.26
C GLY A 15 -21.55 13.24 -22.95
N CYS A 16 -22.24 12.81 -21.89
CA CYS A 16 -21.83 13.10 -20.54
C CYS A 16 -20.48 12.41 -20.34
N SER A 17 -19.41 13.12 -20.69
CA SER A 17 -18.08 12.84 -20.17
C SER A 17 -18.15 13.09 -18.68
N SER A 18 -18.42 12.05 -17.90
CA SER A 18 -18.10 12.04 -16.49
C SER A 18 -16.58 12.10 -16.39
N SER A 19 -16.05 13.32 -16.38
CA SER A 19 -14.78 13.58 -15.75
C SER A 19 -14.96 13.17 -14.28
N ASN A 20 -14.66 11.92 -13.98
CA ASN A 20 -14.30 11.51 -12.65
C ASN A 20 -13.01 12.28 -12.34
N SER A 21 -13.16 13.53 -11.91
CA SER A 21 -12.08 14.22 -11.23
C SER A 21 -11.72 13.29 -10.08
N LEU A 22 -10.53 12.71 -10.16
CA LEU A 22 -9.90 12.03 -9.05
C LEU A 22 -9.85 13.08 -7.94
N VAL A 23 -10.83 13.04 -7.04
CA VAL A 23 -10.78 13.83 -5.81
C VAL A 23 -9.62 13.23 -5.04
N ASN A 24 -8.44 13.79 -5.27
CA ASN A 24 -7.26 13.57 -4.45
C ASN A 24 -7.69 14.04 -3.07
N LYS A 25 -8.09 13.10 -2.21
CA LYS A 25 -8.44 13.41 -0.83
C LYS A 25 -7.14 13.78 -0.17
N GLU A 26 -6.98 15.06 0.17
CA GLU A 26 -5.86 15.57 0.95
C GLU A 26 -5.54 14.62 2.12
N PRO A 27 -4.25 14.36 2.42
CA PRO A 27 -3.88 13.51 3.54
C PRO A 27 -4.43 14.11 4.84
N TYR A 28 -5.19 13.31 5.59
CA TYR A 28 -5.48 13.66 6.97
C TYR A 28 -4.21 13.60 7.83
N LEU A 29 -4.21 14.32 8.94
CA LEU A 29 -3.07 14.43 9.84
C LEU A 29 -3.27 13.60 11.10
N TYR A 30 -2.36 12.67 11.36
CA TYR A 30 -2.19 12.09 12.68
C TYR A 30 -1.54 13.11 13.61
N THR A 31 -1.93 13.10 14.88
CA THR A 31 -1.20 13.79 15.94
C THR A 31 -0.57 12.75 16.83
N LEU A 32 0.77 12.74 16.87
CA LEU A 32 1.56 11.84 17.70
C LEU A 32 2.09 12.61 18.89
N GLU A 33 1.97 12.03 20.08
CA GLU A 33 2.58 12.55 21.30
C GLU A 33 3.95 11.90 21.49
N ASN A 34 4.98 12.73 21.61
CA ASN A 34 6.36 12.32 21.79
C ASN A 34 6.65 12.07 23.28
N PRO A 35 7.74 11.36 23.62
CA PRO A 35 8.10 11.08 25.02
C PRO A 35 8.31 12.33 25.88
N ASP A 36 8.65 13.47 25.28
CA ASP A 36 8.82 14.77 25.94
C ASP A 36 7.50 15.56 26.08
N GLY A 37 6.35 14.96 25.69
CA GLY A 37 5.04 15.59 25.70
C GLY A 37 4.75 16.51 24.51
N SER A 38 5.73 16.73 23.62
CA SER A 38 5.52 17.50 22.39
C SER A 38 4.63 16.73 21.41
N LYS A 39 3.96 17.45 20.50
CA LYS A 39 3.06 16.86 19.50
C LYS A 39 3.60 17.05 18.09
N THR A 40 3.71 15.96 17.34
CA THR A 40 4.08 15.96 15.93
C THR A 40 2.88 15.63 15.05
N LYS A 41 2.66 16.43 14.00
CA LYS A 41 1.65 16.15 12.98
C LYS A 41 2.27 15.35 11.83
N VAL A 42 1.64 14.25 11.47
CA VAL A 42 2.13 13.34 10.41
C VAL A 42 1.03 13.18 9.35
N LYS A 43 1.39 13.39 8.08
CA LYS A 43 0.47 13.13 6.96
C LYS A 43 0.21 11.62 6.87
N SER A 44 -1.05 11.25 6.71
CA SER A 44 -1.48 9.85 6.54
C SER A 44 -0.91 9.20 5.29
N HIS A 45 -0.61 10.00 4.26
CA HIS A 45 0.11 9.55 3.09
C HIS A 45 0.90 10.70 2.45
N LEU A 46 1.88 10.32 1.63
CA LEU A 46 2.67 11.24 0.81
C LEU A 46 3.17 10.55 -0.46
N THR A 47 3.52 11.36 -1.45
CA THR A 47 4.32 10.94 -2.59
C THR A 47 5.69 11.60 -2.52
N SER A 48 6.73 10.86 -2.90
CA SER A 48 8.09 11.38 -2.99
C SER A 48 8.92 10.49 -3.93
N GLN A 49 10.22 10.74 -4.01
CA GLN A 49 11.15 10.02 -4.86
C GLN A 49 12.37 9.61 -4.04
N LEU A 50 12.75 8.34 -4.14
CA LEU A 50 14.00 7.86 -3.54
C LEU A 50 15.18 8.49 -4.27
N SER A 51 16.23 8.84 -3.53
CA SER A 51 17.51 9.15 -4.17
C SER A 51 18.02 7.93 -4.94
N ASN A 52 18.86 8.14 -5.96
CA ASN A 52 19.46 7.03 -6.69
C ASN A 52 20.19 6.04 -5.77
N VAL A 53 20.86 6.54 -4.73
CA VAL A 53 21.58 5.72 -3.74
C VAL A 53 20.60 4.89 -2.91
N ASP A 54 19.54 5.52 -2.37
CA ASP A 54 18.54 4.81 -1.56
C ASP A 54 17.79 3.77 -2.40
N TYR A 55 17.47 4.10 -3.65
CA TYR A 55 16.77 3.18 -4.53
C TYR A 55 17.63 1.96 -4.87
N GLN A 56 18.91 2.13 -5.20
CA GLN A 56 19.80 0.98 -5.42
C GLN A 56 20.01 0.16 -4.15
N THR A 57 20.15 0.82 -2.99
CA THR A 57 20.25 0.13 -1.70
C THR A 57 19.00 -0.69 -1.40
N LEU A 58 17.81 -0.14 -1.69
CA LEU A 58 16.55 -0.86 -1.57
C LEU A 58 16.49 -2.07 -2.51
N LYS A 59 16.88 -1.93 -3.79
CA LYS A 59 16.91 -3.07 -4.73
C LYS A 59 17.79 -4.20 -4.21
N ASN A 60 19.00 -3.86 -3.76
CA ASN A 60 19.94 -4.83 -3.20
C ASN A 60 19.39 -5.51 -1.94
N HIS A 61 18.75 -4.74 -1.07
CA HIS A 61 18.12 -5.27 0.13
C HIS A 61 16.96 -6.24 -0.22
N LEU A 62 16.07 -5.85 -1.13
CA LEU A 62 14.94 -6.70 -1.52
C LEU A 62 15.41 -7.99 -2.21
N ASN A 63 16.43 -7.92 -3.07
CA ASN A 63 17.04 -9.11 -3.68
C ASN A 63 17.61 -10.06 -2.62
N LYS A 64 18.22 -9.52 -1.57
CA LYS A 64 18.80 -10.32 -0.48
C LYS A 64 17.76 -11.06 0.36
N ILE A 65 16.59 -10.45 0.59
CA ILE A 65 15.55 -11.03 1.46
C ILE A 65 14.48 -11.82 0.68
N SER A 66 14.52 -11.77 -0.65
CA SER A 66 13.58 -12.48 -1.51
C SER A 66 14.07 -13.88 -1.85
N ASP A 67 13.16 -14.86 -1.83
CA ASP A 67 13.42 -16.22 -2.32
C ASP A 67 13.37 -16.32 -3.86
N LYS A 68 13.11 -15.20 -4.56
CA LYS A 68 12.91 -15.13 -6.01
C LYS A 68 13.59 -13.91 -6.60
N GLU A 69 14.03 -14.04 -7.85
CA GLU A 69 14.48 -12.92 -8.65
C GLU A 69 13.38 -11.85 -8.77
N ILE A 70 13.77 -10.59 -8.58
CA ILE A 70 12.87 -9.44 -8.59
C ILE A 70 13.00 -8.71 -9.92
N ASP A 71 11.90 -8.55 -10.62
CA ASP A 71 11.86 -7.73 -11.83
C ASP A 71 11.57 -6.26 -11.47
N PHE A 72 12.64 -5.46 -11.36
CA PHE A 72 12.56 -4.05 -10.98
C PHE A 72 11.96 -3.14 -12.07
N ASN A 73 11.57 -3.66 -13.23
CA ASN A 73 10.75 -2.93 -14.19
C ASN A 73 9.27 -2.91 -13.82
N LYS A 74 8.88 -3.64 -12.76
CA LYS A 74 7.53 -3.66 -12.19
C LYS A 74 7.46 -2.83 -10.92
N LYS A 75 6.23 -2.41 -10.57
CA LYS A 75 5.98 -1.76 -9.28
C LYS A 75 6.35 -2.71 -8.15
N ILE A 76 6.90 -2.15 -7.07
CA ILE A 76 7.15 -2.84 -5.81
C ILE A 76 6.07 -2.41 -4.83
N ILE A 77 5.49 -3.37 -4.11
CA ILE A 77 4.51 -3.14 -3.06
C ILE A 77 5.07 -3.76 -1.79
N ILE A 78 5.22 -2.95 -0.74
CA ILE A 78 5.63 -3.42 0.58
C ILE A 78 4.52 -3.10 1.55
N ASN A 79 3.91 -4.15 2.09
CA ASN A 79 3.02 -4.07 3.24
C ASN A 79 3.87 -4.24 4.49
N PHE A 80 3.81 -3.28 5.41
CA PHE A 80 4.66 -3.23 6.59
C PHE A 80 3.83 -3.20 7.87
N ILE A 81 4.19 -4.04 8.84
CA ILE A 81 3.64 -4.02 10.20
C ILE A 81 4.74 -3.62 11.17
N ASP A 82 4.51 -2.53 11.90
CA ASP A 82 5.53 -2.00 12.81
C ASP A 82 5.37 -2.53 14.23
N ASN A 83 4.16 -2.57 14.80
CA ASN A 83 3.98 -2.77 16.24
C ASN A 83 3.44 -4.16 16.59
N ASP A 84 3.82 -4.65 17.78
CA ASP A 84 3.15 -5.78 18.42
C ASP A 84 1.74 -5.32 18.88
N PRO A 85 0.73 -6.21 18.91
CA PRO A 85 -0.59 -5.83 19.41
C PRO A 85 -0.49 -5.34 20.85
N LYS A 86 -1.11 -4.19 21.14
CA LYS A 86 -1.15 -3.62 22.50
C LYS A 86 -1.76 -4.58 23.53
N ILE A 87 -2.70 -5.41 23.09
CA ILE A 87 -3.39 -6.40 23.92
C ILE A 87 -3.20 -7.76 23.26
N TYR A 88 -2.45 -8.63 23.93
CA TYR A 88 -2.31 -10.02 23.52
C TYR A 88 -3.55 -10.83 23.88
N ARG A 89 -4.09 -11.58 22.92
CA ARG A 89 -5.15 -12.56 23.15
C ARG A 89 -4.81 -13.84 22.40
N LYS A 90 -4.50 -14.91 23.15
CA LYS A 90 -4.17 -16.21 22.56
C LYS A 90 -5.27 -16.67 21.60
N GLY A 91 -4.88 -17.08 20.40
CA GLY A 91 -5.79 -17.59 19.37
C GLY A 91 -6.62 -16.51 18.66
N TYR A 92 -6.35 -15.23 18.89
CA TYR A 92 -7.00 -14.12 18.20
C TYR A 92 -6.16 -13.64 17.02
N GLN A 93 -6.82 -13.40 15.87
CA GLN A 93 -6.23 -12.75 14.70
C GLN A 93 -6.96 -11.44 14.44
N VAL A 94 -6.23 -10.39 14.06
CA VAL A 94 -6.81 -9.08 13.80
C VAL A 94 -7.71 -9.12 12.56
N PRO A 95 -8.93 -8.53 12.61
CA PRO A 95 -9.87 -8.59 11.50
C PRO A 95 -9.61 -7.53 10.42
N TRP A 96 -8.35 -7.28 10.07
CA TRP A 96 -8.01 -6.33 9.02
C TRP A 96 -8.21 -6.95 7.63
N ASP A 97 -8.97 -6.27 6.77
CA ASP A 97 -9.36 -6.72 5.43
C ASP A 97 -8.18 -7.01 4.50
N ILE A 98 -7.06 -6.31 4.71
CA ILE A 98 -5.80 -6.51 4.00
C ILE A 98 -5.27 -7.95 4.10
N PHE A 99 -5.59 -8.67 5.18
CA PHE A 99 -5.16 -10.06 5.40
C PHE A 99 -6.17 -11.09 4.87
N TYR A 100 -7.33 -10.65 4.37
CA TYR A 100 -8.38 -11.53 3.89
C TYR A 100 -8.44 -11.61 2.36
N GLY A 101 -8.75 -12.82 1.87
CA GLY A 101 -8.81 -13.13 0.44
C GLY A 101 -7.43 -13.14 -0.22
N ASN A 102 -7.41 -13.17 -1.57
CA ASN A 102 -6.17 -13.25 -2.33
C ASN A 102 -5.82 -11.91 -2.98
N ILE A 103 -5.20 -10.99 -2.21
CA ILE A 103 -4.76 -9.69 -2.73
C ILE A 103 -3.77 -9.84 -3.90
N LYS A 104 -2.97 -10.90 -3.93
CA LYS A 104 -2.03 -11.16 -5.03
C LYS A 104 -2.76 -11.34 -6.36
N ASP A 105 -3.87 -12.09 -6.36
CA ASP A 105 -4.69 -12.27 -7.56
C ASP A 105 -5.36 -10.96 -7.99
N ASP A 106 -5.81 -10.15 -7.02
CA ASP A 106 -6.43 -8.86 -7.31
C ASP A 106 -5.42 -7.85 -7.86
N LEU A 107 -4.19 -7.83 -7.33
CA LEU A 107 -3.08 -7.06 -7.88
C LEU A 107 -2.72 -7.55 -9.29
N ALA A 108 -2.66 -8.86 -9.52
CA ALA A 108 -2.33 -9.44 -10.82
C ALA A 108 -3.33 -9.04 -11.93
N LYS A 109 -4.61 -8.83 -11.60
CA LYS A 109 -5.62 -8.30 -12.53
C LYS A 109 -5.36 -6.83 -12.90
N LEU A 110 -4.72 -6.06 -12.02
CA LEU A 110 -4.39 -4.66 -12.26
C LEU A 110 -3.02 -4.50 -12.96
N GLY A 111 -2.11 -5.44 -12.76
CA GLY A 111 -0.81 -5.51 -13.42
C GLY A 111 0.21 -6.32 -12.63
N GLN A 112 1.32 -6.68 -13.27
CA GLN A 112 2.39 -7.41 -12.60
C GLN A 112 3.14 -6.50 -11.61
N SER A 113 3.41 -7.02 -10.41
CA SER A 113 4.13 -6.32 -9.34
C SER A 113 4.96 -7.29 -8.50
N ASN A 114 5.96 -6.75 -7.81
CA ASN A 114 6.69 -7.45 -6.76
C ASN A 114 6.04 -7.11 -5.42
N HIS A 115 5.52 -8.11 -4.70
CA HIS A 115 4.76 -7.89 -3.47
C HIS A 115 5.47 -8.54 -2.28
N PHE A 116 5.69 -7.74 -1.22
CA PHE A 116 6.37 -8.15 0.00
C PHE A 116 5.49 -7.89 1.23
N TRP A 117 5.41 -8.89 2.10
CA TRP A 117 4.88 -8.77 3.46
C TRP A 117 6.06 -8.67 4.41
N ILE A 118 6.32 -7.47 4.93
CA ILE A 118 7.47 -7.21 5.80
C ILE A 118 6.98 -6.86 7.19
N ILE A 119 7.63 -7.38 8.22
CA ILE A 119 7.27 -7.12 9.61
C ILE A 119 8.48 -6.68 10.41
N ASN A 120 8.29 -5.72 11.30
CA ASN A 120 9.34 -5.30 12.21
C ASN A 120 9.72 -6.46 13.16
N LYS A 121 11.03 -6.69 13.35
CA LYS A 121 11.57 -7.70 14.28
C LYS A 121 11.09 -7.58 15.74
N LYS A 122 10.58 -6.41 16.13
CA LYS A 122 10.00 -6.18 17.46
C LYS A 122 8.62 -6.84 17.63
N VAL A 123 7.91 -7.15 16.55
CA VAL A 123 6.63 -7.87 16.60
C VAL A 123 6.87 -9.33 16.97
N LYS A 124 6.17 -9.81 18.00
CA LYS A 124 6.32 -11.16 18.55
C LYS A 124 5.10 -12.02 18.25
N ASP A 125 3.90 -11.44 18.28
CA ASP A 125 2.68 -12.17 17.96
C ASP A 125 2.40 -12.19 16.46
N LEU A 126 3.12 -13.02 15.72
CA LEU A 126 2.87 -13.22 14.28
C LEU A 126 1.50 -13.82 14.01
N TYR A 127 0.95 -14.62 14.93
CA TYR A 127 -0.36 -15.23 14.76
C TYR A 127 -1.47 -14.18 14.71
N TYR A 128 -1.38 -13.15 15.56
CA TYR A 128 -2.26 -11.99 15.53
C TYR A 128 -2.35 -11.35 14.13
N TYR A 129 -1.22 -11.27 13.43
CA TYR A 129 -1.11 -10.74 12.06
C TYR A 129 -1.18 -11.84 10.98
N HIS A 130 -1.93 -12.92 11.22
CA HIS A 130 -2.17 -14.00 10.24
C HIS A 130 -0.88 -14.68 9.73
N GLY A 131 0.13 -14.85 10.59
CA GLY A 131 1.39 -15.52 10.25
C GLY A 131 1.26 -17.01 9.90
N ASP A 132 0.10 -17.61 10.13
CA ASP A 132 -0.28 -18.95 9.64
C ASP A 132 -0.65 -18.94 8.14
N LYS A 133 -1.00 -17.78 7.58
CA LYS A 133 -1.40 -17.59 6.17
C LYS A 133 -0.42 -16.74 5.39
N ILE A 134 0.26 -15.82 6.07
CA ILE A 134 1.20 -14.86 5.48
C ILE A 134 2.61 -15.24 5.89
N LYS A 135 3.48 -15.46 4.88
CA LYS A 135 4.91 -15.62 5.09
C LYS A 135 5.55 -14.24 5.30
N TRP A 136 5.53 -13.77 6.54
CA TRP A 136 6.16 -12.51 6.93
C TRP A 136 7.68 -12.58 6.77
N ILE A 137 8.25 -11.58 6.10
CA ILE A 137 9.69 -11.36 6.04
C ILE A 137 10.07 -10.41 7.17
N VAL A 138 10.97 -10.83 8.05
CA VAL A 138 11.39 -10.01 9.19
C VAL A 138 12.39 -8.93 8.74
N ASP A 139 12.14 -7.67 9.10
CA ASP A 139 13.05 -6.54 8.87
C ASP A 139 14.17 -6.50 9.92
N GLU A 140 15.09 -7.47 9.87
CA GLU A 140 16.14 -7.68 10.87
C GLU A 140 17.03 -6.43 11.11
N GLY A 141 17.28 -5.64 10.06
CA GLY A 141 18.12 -4.44 10.09
C GLY A 141 17.36 -3.13 10.40
N ASP A 142 16.04 -3.20 10.59
CA ASP A 142 15.13 -2.04 10.57
C ASP A 142 15.29 -1.22 9.27
N PHE A 143 15.68 -1.83 8.15
CA PHE A 143 16.01 -1.09 6.93
C PHE A 143 14.75 -0.48 6.31
N ILE A 144 13.70 -1.30 6.10
CA ILE A 144 12.44 -0.83 5.53
C ILE A 144 11.78 0.18 6.45
N ARG A 145 11.81 -0.09 7.76
CA ARG A 145 11.34 0.86 8.77
C ARG A 145 12.05 2.21 8.69
N LYS A 146 13.39 2.22 8.66
CA LYS A 146 14.20 3.45 8.60
C LYS A 146 14.09 4.18 7.28
N LEU A 147 13.67 3.51 6.20
CA LEU A 147 13.51 4.12 4.89
C LEU A 147 12.14 4.78 4.73
N PHE A 148 11.09 4.20 5.32
CA PHE A 148 9.70 4.62 5.07
C PHE A 148 8.85 4.90 6.31
N PHE A 149 9.08 4.24 7.44
CA PHE A 149 8.17 4.21 8.59
C PHE A 149 8.84 4.77 9.86
N HIS A 150 9.18 6.07 9.83
CA HIS A 150 9.97 6.72 10.89
C HIS A 150 9.21 6.98 12.19
N TYR A 151 7.89 6.87 12.17
CA TYR A 151 7.04 7.25 13.29
C TYR A 151 6.56 6.03 14.06
N ASN A 152 6.77 6.06 15.38
CA ASN A 152 6.21 5.05 16.27
C ASN A 152 4.70 5.25 16.44
N GLY A 153 3.98 4.17 16.77
CA GLY A 153 2.56 4.24 17.17
C GLY A 153 1.54 4.25 16.03
N LEU A 154 1.98 4.17 14.76
CA LEU A 154 1.09 4.10 13.60
C LEU A 154 0.86 2.67 13.06
N ASN A 155 1.29 1.63 13.76
CA ASN A 155 1.12 0.21 13.40
C ASN A 155 1.68 -0.23 12.03
N GLY A 156 2.36 0.66 11.28
CA GLY A 156 2.99 0.36 10.00
C GLY A 156 2.37 1.15 8.86
N GLY A 157 2.09 0.46 7.75
CA GLY A 157 1.50 1.04 6.55
C GLY A 157 1.84 0.27 5.29
N PHE A 158 1.80 0.94 4.14
CA PHE A 158 2.29 0.37 2.89
C PHE A 158 3.00 1.40 2.04
N VAL A 159 3.90 0.92 1.18
CA VAL A 159 4.55 1.74 0.15
C VAL A 159 4.42 1.06 -1.21
N ILE A 160 4.11 1.86 -2.24
CA ILE A 160 4.14 1.44 -3.65
C ILE A 160 5.21 2.25 -4.36
N ILE A 161 6.16 1.58 -5.00
CA ILE A 161 7.34 2.18 -5.63
C ILE A 161 7.34 1.84 -7.11
N LYS A 162 7.53 2.84 -7.95
CA LYS A 162 7.65 2.71 -9.41
C LYS A 162 9.07 2.28 -9.83
N PRO A 163 9.26 1.80 -11.07
CA PRO A 163 10.57 1.45 -11.60
C PRO A 163 11.61 2.58 -11.61
N ASN A 164 11.16 3.83 -11.56
CA ASN A 164 12.01 5.03 -11.53
C ASN A 164 12.32 5.52 -10.09
N GLY A 165 11.87 4.83 -9.05
CA GLY A 165 12.10 5.21 -7.65
C GLY A 165 11.08 6.18 -7.05
N ASP A 166 10.10 6.66 -7.83
CA ASP A 166 8.97 7.41 -7.27
C ASP A 166 8.14 6.47 -6.39
N TYR A 167 7.68 6.97 -5.24
CA TYR A 167 6.89 6.18 -4.32
C TYR A 167 5.70 6.93 -3.73
N PHE A 168 4.66 6.16 -3.43
CA PHE A 168 3.56 6.54 -2.57
C PHE A 168 3.70 5.79 -1.25
N LEU A 169 3.70 6.52 -0.14
CA LEU A 169 3.73 5.97 1.21
C LEU A 169 2.43 6.30 1.92
N LYS A 170 1.75 5.28 2.46
CA LYS A 170 0.71 5.42 3.47
C LYS A 170 1.25 4.93 4.81
N VAL A 171 1.06 5.73 5.86
CA VAL A 171 1.36 5.37 7.24
C VAL A 171 0.06 5.17 8.02
N GLY A 172 0.08 4.30 9.03
CA GLY A 172 -1.13 3.94 9.75
C GLY A 172 -1.72 2.61 9.31
N GLU A 173 -2.83 2.26 9.95
CA GLU A 173 -3.71 1.18 9.50
C GLU A 173 -4.30 1.51 8.13
N TYR A 174 -4.54 0.47 7.34
CA TYR A 174 -4.96 0.61 5.95
C TYR A 174 -5.79 -0.59 5.50
N GLN A 175 -6.60 -0.34 4.47
CA GLN A 175 -7.48 -1.34 3.89
C GLN A 175 -6.90 -1.95 2.62
N LYS A 176 -7.38 -3.14 2.26
CA LYS A 176 -7.09 -3.78 0.97
C LYS A 176 -7.47 -2.87 -0.20
N SER A 177 -8.64 -2.23 -0.11
CA SER A 177 -9.16 -1.31 -1.12
C SER A 177 -8.22 -0.13 -1.38
N GLU A 178 -7.53 0.37 -0.34
CA GLU A 178 -6.57 1.46 -0.45
C GLU A 178 -5.33 1.02 -1.24
N VAL A 179 -4.77 -0.16 -0.94
CA VAL A 179 -3.62 -0.70 -1.69
C VAL A 179 -3.98 -0.86 -3.17
N LEU A 180 -5.14 -1.45 -3.48
CA LEU A 180 -5.58 -1.69 -4.86
C LEU A 180 -5.85 -0.38 -5.61
N LYS A 181 -6.51 0.58 -4.96
CA LYS A 181 -6.79 1.90 -5.54
C LYS A 181 -5.48 2.65 -5.81
N THR A 182 -4.59 2.74 -4.84
CA THR A 182 -3.29 3.39 -5.02
C THR A 182 -2.47 2.69 -6.09
N TYR A 183 -2.46 1.36 -6.14
CA TYR A 183 -1.75 0.63 -7.19
C TYR A 183 -2.20 1.02 -8.61
N LYS A 184 -3.51 1.23 -8.78
CA LYS A 184 -4.11 1.62 -10.06
C LYS A 184 -3.82 3.08 -10.41
N GLU A 185 -3.84 3.97 -9.41
CA GLU A 185 -3.79 5.43 -9.62
C GLU A 185 -2.37 6.02 -9.59
N PHE A 186 -1.46 5.43 -8.83
CA PHE A 186 -0.09 5.89 -8.69
C PHE A 186 0.83 5.20 -9.70
#